data_AF-A0A6S7LTW8-F1
#
_entry.id   AF-A0A6S7LTW8-F1
#
_cell.length_a   1.000
_cell.length_b   1.000
_cell.length_c   1.000
_cell.angle_alpha   90.00
_cell.angle_beta   90.00
_cell.angle_gamma   90.00
#
_symmetry.space_group_name_H-M   'P 1'
#
loop_
_entity.id
_entity.type
_entity.pdbx_description
1 polymer ?
#
loop_
_entity_poly.entity_id
_entity_poly.type
_entity_poly.pdbx_seq_one_letter_code
_entity_poly.pdbx_strand_id
1 'polypeptide(L)'
;ETNKDNVNEVRQVKDQADKETSSASFDVKEQALRMLLLALAFATRMRYLDVPKHVVFDEVHFGRFTTFFLNGTFFFDVHPPFAKLVYACTGYLTGLDSSFMFTDIGQDLDEILSHVWYLRFVPAIFSSLVILCIYE
;
A
#
# COMPACT_ATOMS: atom_id res chain seq x y z
N GLU A 1 47.96 -24.39 36.47
CA GLU A 1 46.51 -24.45 36.16
C GLU A 1 45.99 -23.16 35.51
N THR A 2 46.53 -22.00 35.89
CA THR A 2 46.23 -20.63 35.40
C THR A 2 46.25 -20.34 33.89
N ASN A 3 46.82 -21.20 33.03
CA ASN A 3 46.88 -20.94 31.57
C ASN A 3 45.63 -21.45 30.82
N LYS A 4 44.93 -22.46 31.36
CA LYS A 4 43.71 -23.00 30.73
C LYS A 4 42.50 -22.10 30.92
N ASP A 5 42.46 -21.38 32.04
CA ASP A 5 41.34 -20.51 32.40
C ASP A 5 41.31 -19.25 31.53
N ASN A 6 42.46 -18.63 31.28
CA ASN A 6 42.61 -17.50 30.34
C ASN A 6 42.21 -17.85 28.89
N VAL A 7 42.51 -19.06 28.44
CA VAL A 7 42.16 -19.51 27.08
C VAL A 7 40.66 -19.75 26.93
N ASN A 8 39.99 -20.21 27.99
CA ASN A 8 38.54 -20.39 28.00
C ASN A 8 37.80 -19.05 28.08
N GLU A 9 38.32 -18.08 28.83
CA GLU A 9 37.74 -16.73 28.93
C GLU A 9 37.83 -15.99 27.59
N VAL A 10 38.98 -16.03 26.92
CA VAL A 10 39.15 -15.43 25.57
C VAL A 10 38.25 -16.10 24.53
N ARG A 11 38.03 -17.42 24.62
CA ARG A 11 37.08 -18.13 23.75
C ARG A 11 35.64 -17.71 24.00
N GLN A 12 35.22 -17.59 25.26
CA GLN A 12 33.88 -17.13 25.61
C GLN A 12 33.61 -15.71 25.12
N VAL A 13 34.56 -14.78 25.29
CA VAL A 13 34.42 -13.40 24.79
C VAL A 13 34.31 -13.36 23.26
N LYS A 14 35.08 -14.19 22.56
CA LYS A 14 35.04 -14.26 21.09
C LYS A 14 33.75 -14.89 20.57
N ASP A 15 33.30 -15.99 21.19
CA ASP A 15 32.03 -16.64 20.84
C ASP A 15 30.84 -15.72 21.11
N GLN A 16 30.91 -14.89 22.15
CA GLN A 16 29.86 -13.93 22.51
C GLN A 16 29.82 -12.73 21.53
N ALA A 17 30.99 -12.22 21.13
CA ALA A 17 31.10 -11.18 20.10
C ALA A 17 30.65 -11.66 18.72
N ASP A 18 30.99 -12.90 18.33
CA ASP A 18 30.58 -13.51 17.07
C ASP A 18 29.05 -13.74 17.05
N LYS A 19 28.45 -14.08 18.19
CA LYS A 19 26.99 -14.26 18.34
C LYS A 19 26.22 -12.95 18.29
N GLU A 20 26.72 -11.90 18.94
CA GLU A 20 26.15 -10.55 18.86
C GLU A 20 26.22 -10.01 17.42
N THR A 21 27.38 -10.15 16.77
CA THR A 21 27.58 -9.74 15.37
C THR A 21 26.68 -10.53 14.42
N SER A 22 26.47 -11.82 14.66
CA SER A 22 25.56 -12.67 13.89
C SER A 22 24.09 -12.29 14.09
N SER A 23 23.67 -12.00 15.32
CA SER A 23 22.30 -11.58 15.64
C SER A 23 21.96 -10.19 15.09
N ALA A 24 22.88 -9.23 15.19
CA ALA A 24 22.71 -7.90 14.61
C ALA A 24 22.73 -7.96 13.06
N SER A 25 23.55 -8.83 12.48
CA SER A 25 23.55 -9.06 11.03
C SER A 25 22.27 -9.75 10.53
N PHE A 26 21.65 -10.59 11.36
CA PHE A 26 20.39 -11.26 11.03
C PHE A 26 19.24 -10.25 11.01
N ASP A 27 19.14 -9.38 12.03
CA ASP A 27 18.16 -8.30 12.07
C ASP A 27 18.33 -7.34 10.88
N VAL A 28 19.56 -6.88 10.58
CA VAL A 28 19.80 -5.99 9.43
C VAL A 28 19.42 -6.64 8.09
N LYS A 29 19.64 -7.95 7.92
CA LYS A 29 19.24 -8.68 6.70
C LYS A 29 17.73 -8.82 6.60
N GLU A 30 17.04 -9.07 7.70
CA GLU A 30 15.57 -9.13 7.73
C GLU A 30 14.96 -7.76 7.45
N GLN A 31 15.46 -6.69 8.07
CA GLN A 31 15.02 -5.32 7.78
C GLN A 31 15.27 -4.94 6.31
N ALA A 32 16.45 -5.29 5.78
CA ALA A 32 16.76 -5.06 4.36
C ALA A 32 15.81 -5.83 3.43
N LEU A 33 15.47 -7.08 3.77
CA LEU A 33 14.52 -7.89 3.00
C LEU A 33 13.11 -7.29 3.05
N ARG A 34 12.64 -6.84 4.22
CA ARG A 34 11.33 -6.18 4.38
C ARG A 34 11.24 -4.92 3.51
N MET A 35 12.28 -4.08 3.55
CA MET A 35 12.36 -2.88 2.73
C MET A 35 12.43 -3.18 1.23
N LEU A 36 13.15 -4.24 0.85
CA LEU A 36 13.20 -4.72 -0.53
C LEU A 36 11.82 -5.19 -1.03
N LEU A 37 11.10 -5.95 -0.21
CA LEU A 37 9.74 -6.43 -0.53
C LEU A 37 8.77 -5.25 -0.66
N LEU A 38 8.86 -4.26 0.23
CA LEU A 38 8.06 -3.04 0.14
C LEU A 38 8.36 -2.24 -1.14
N ALA A 39 9.64 -2.08 -1.49
CA ALA A 39 10.04 -1.39 -2.71
C ALA A 39 9.52 -2.13 -3.96
N LEU A 40 9.65 -3.45 -4.00
CA LEU A 40 9.17 -4.28 -5.09
C LEU A 40 7.63 -4.22 -5.20
N ALA A 41 6.95 -4.23 -4.07
CA ALA A 41 5.51 -4.09 -3.98
C ALA A 41 4.99 -2.77 -4.54
N PHE A 42 5.65 -1.68 -4.18
CA PHE A 42 5.33 -0.36 -4.69
C PHE A 42 5.59 -0.29 -6.20
N ALA A 43 6.75 -0.78 -6.65
CA ALA A 43 7.13 -0.77 -8.06
C ALA A 43 6.20 -1.61 -8.94
N THR A 44 5.72 -2.75 -8.44
CA THR A 44 4.81 -3.64 -9.18
C THR A 44 3.37 -3.13 -9.19
N ARG A 45 2.85 -2.65 -8.04
CA ARG A 45 1.45 -2.21 -7.91
C ARG A 45 1.18 -0.83 -8.51
N MET A 46 2.17 0.07 -8.52
CA MET A 46 2.00 1.39 -9.14
C MET A 46 2.26 1.40 -10.64
N ARG A 47 2.66 0.26 -11.19
CA ARG A 47 2.87 0.13 -12.62
C ARG A 47 1.52 0.11 -13.34
N TYR A 48 1.37 0.96 -14.34
CA TYR A 48 0.20 0.99 -15.23
C TYR A 48 -1.14 1.27 -14.55
N LEU A 49 -1.19 2.19 -13.58
CA LEU A 49 -2.46 2.64 -12.97
C LEU A 49 -3.40 3.33 -13.99
N ASP A 50 -2.87 3.83 -15.10
CA ASP A 50 -3.60 4.46 -16.19
C ASP A 50 -4.25 3.46 -17.16
N VAL A 51 -3.92 2.17 -17.06
CA VAL A 51 -4.44 1.12 -17.95
C VAL A 51 -5.31 0.15 -17.13
N PRO A 52 -6.55 -0.17 -17.55
CA PRO A 52 -7.25 0.27 -18.76
C PRO A 52 -7.88 1.67 -18.63
N LYS A 53 -8.08 2.35 -19.76
CA LYS A 53 -8.76 3.67 -19.85
C LYS A 53 -10.30 3.59 -19.83
N HIS A 54 -10.81 2.47 -19.35
CA HIS A 54 -12.25 2.22 -19.24
C HIS A 54 -12.59 1.84 -17.81
N VAL A 55 -13.83 2.08 -17.42
CA VAL A 55 -14.31 1.72 -16.08
C VAL A 55 -14.34 0.20 -15.92
N VAL A 56 -13.73 -0.31 -14.84
CA VAL A 56 -13.75 -1.75 -14.52
C VAL A 56 -14.81 -2.11 -13.47
N PHE A 57 -15.01 -3.42 -13.27
CA PHE A 57 -16.11 -4.04 -12.52
C PHE A 57 -16.43 -3.41 -11.15
N ASP A 58 -15.43 -2.99 -10.38
CA ASP A 58 -15.66 -2.37 -9.07
C ASP A 58 -15.60 -0.84 -9.09
N GLU A 59 -14.93 -0.26 -10.10
CA GLU A 59 -14.83 1.19 -10.28
C GLU A 59 -16.17 1.84 -10.59
N VAL A 60 -17.10 1.14 -11.24
CA VAL A 60 -18.46 1.66 -11.47
C VAL A 60 -19.12 2.00 -10.13
N HIS A 61 -19.05 1.08 -9.16
CA HIS A 61 -19.74 1.22 -7.88
C HIS A 61 -19.04 2.28 -7.01
N PHE A 62 -17.73 2.12 -6.80
CA PHE A 62 -16.96 3.06 -5.97
C PHE A 62 -16.89 4.47 -6.59
N GLY A 63 -16.78 4.56 -7.91
CA GLY A 63 -16.84 5.84 -8.63
C GLY A 63 -18.21 6.50 -8.46
N ARG A 64 -19.31 5.77 -8.63
CA ARG A 64 -20.66 6.30 -8.45
C ARG A 64 -20.90 6.78 -7.02
N PHE A 65 -20.44 6.04 -6.01
CA PHE A 65 -20.52 6.49 -4.61
C PHE A 65 -19.67 7.74 -4.36
N THR A 66 -18.49 7.83 -4.97
CA THR A 66 -17.63 9.02 -4.91
C THR A 66 -18.39 10.25 -5.43
N THR A 67 -19.03 10.13 -6.60
CA THR A 67 -19.86 11.20 -7.16
C THR A 67 -21.05 11.56 -6.25
N PHE A 68 -21.71 10.57 -5.63
CA PHE A 68 -22.79 10.84 -4.67
C PHE A 68 -22.32 11.59 -3.42
N PHE A 69 -21.14 11.25 -2.89
CA PHE A 69 -20.54 11.98 -1.78
C PHE A 69 -20.17 13.42 -2.17
N LEU A 70 -19.60 13.64 -3.36
CA LEU A 70 -19.25 14.97 -3.85
C LEU A 70 -20.49 15.84 -4.08
N ASN A 71 -21.58 15.26 -4.59
CA ASN A 71 -22.86 15.96 -4.78
C ASN A 71 -23.71 16.07 -3.51
N GLY A 72 -23.34 15.41 -2.41
CA GLY A 72 -24.13 15.38 -1.17
C GLY A 72 -25.49 14.69 -1.34
N THR A 73 -25.62 13.76 -2.28
CA THR A 73 -26.87 13.04 -2.53
C THR A 73 -26.96 11.80 -1.64
N PHE A 74 -28.11 11.59 -1.00
CA PHE A 74 -28.35 10.41 -0.19
C PHE A 74 -28.39 9.14 -1.06
N PHE A 75 -27.67 8.10 -0.64
CA PHE A 75 -27.70 6.77 -1.25
C PHE A 75 -27.69 5.70 -0.16
N PHE A 76 -28.19 4.51 -0.48
CA PHE A 76 -28.18 3.35 0.42
C PHE A 76 -27.13 2.34 -0.04
N ASP A 77 -26.40 1.76 0.91
CA ASP A 77 -25.34 0.80 0.66
C ASP A 77 -25.25 -0.23 1.79
N VAL A 78 -24.88 -1.46 1.45
CA VAL A 78 -24.72 -2.58 2.37
C VAL A 78 -23.39 -2.53 3.14
N HIS A 79 -22.36 -1.89 2.57
CA HIS A 79 -21.03 -1.87 3.15
C HIS A 79 -20.79 -0.63 4.02
N PRO A 80 -19.94 -0.72 5.06
CA PRO A 80 -19.51 0.43 5.85
C PRO A 80 -18.96 1.58 4.96
N PRO A 81 -19.13 2.84 5.38
CA PRO A 81 -18.81 4.00 4.54
C PRO A 81 -17.33 4.36 4.50
N PHE A 82 -16.49 3.79 5.37
CA PHE A 82 -15.11 4.26 5.57
C PHE A 82 -14.29 4.31 4.28
N ALA A 83 -14.23 3.19 3.53
CA ALA A 83 -13.49 3.15 2.27
C ALA A 83 -14.02 4.22 1.30
N LYS A 84 -15.34 4.35 1.16
CA LYS A 84 -15.96 5.28 0.22
C LYS A 84 -15.72 6.75 0.59
N LEU A 85 -15.62 7.05 1.89
CA LEU A 85 -15.22 8.37 2.37
C LEU A 85 -13.77 8.70 2.00
N VAL A 86 -12.86 7.72 2.02
CA VAL A 86 -11.48 7.91 1.55
C VAL A 86 -11.45 8.21 0.05
N TYR A 87 -12.25 7.50 -0.75
CA TYR A 87 -12.41 7.78 -2.18
C TYR A 87 -13.04 9.16 -2.42
N ALA A 88 -14.09 9.53 -1.69
CA ALA A 88 -14.70 10.86 -1.74
C ALA A 88 -13.71 11.98 -1.39
N CYS A 89 -12.90 11.78 -0.35
CA CYS A 89 -11.83 12.70 0.03
C CYS A 89 -10.79 12.84 -1.09
N THR A 90 -10.40 11.73 -1.71
CA THR A 90 -9.45 11.73 -2.84
C THR A 90 -10.03 12.44 -4.07
N GLY A 91 -11.30 12.20 -4.40
CA GLY A 91 -12.01 12.92 -5.46
C GLY A 91 -12.11 14.41 -5.17
N TYR A 92 -12.38 14.79 -3.92
CA TYR A 92 -12.43 16.18 -3.48
C TYR A 92 -11.06 16.88 -3.59
N LEU A 93 -9.98 16.22 -3.16
CA LEU A 93 -8.62 16.77 -3.23
C LEU A 93 -8.10 16.90 -4.66
N THR A 94 -8.52 16.01 -5.56
CA THR A 94 -8.11 16.02 -6.96
C THR A 94 -8.96 16.94 -7.83
N GLY A 95 -10.11 17.39 -7.31
CA GLY A 95 -11.03 18.27 -8.05
C GLY A 95 -11.88 17.52 -9.08
N LEU A 96 -12.22 16.25 -8.81
CA LEU A 96 -13.07 15.43 -9.68
C LEU A 96 -14.41 16.14 -9.94
N ASP A 97 -14.77 16.28 -11.23
CA ASP A 97 -16.06 16.85 -11.62
C ASP A 97 -17.19 15.96 -11.11
N SER A 98 -18.03 16.53 -10.24
CA SER A 98 -19.17 15.84 -9.64
C SER A 98 -20.33 15.66 -10.63
N SER A 99 -20.25 16.25 -11.82
CA SER A 99 -21.18 16.05 -12.92
C SER A 99 -20.98 14.69 -13.61
N PHE A 100 -19.76 14.14 -13.54
CA PHE A 100 -19.46 12.84 -14.16
C PHE A 100 -20.02 11.69 -13.33
N MET A 101 -20.86 10.87 -13.97
CA MET A 101 -21.45 9.68 -13.36
C MET A 101 -20.83 8.42 -13.97
N PHE A 102 -20.44 7.50 -13.08
CA PHE A 102 -20.00 6.16 -13.43
C PHE A 102 -21.25 5.29 -13.63
N THR A 103 -21.58 4.99 -14.88
CA THR A 103 -22.84 4.34 -15.25
C THR A 103 -22.64 2.87 -15.60
N ASP A 104 -21.69 2.59 -16.49
CA ASP A 104 -21.52 1.26 -17.07
C ASP A 104 -20.05 0.80 -17.04
N ILE A 105 -19.86 -0.52 -16.97
CA ILE A 105 -18.55 -1.15 -17.13
C ILE A 105 -18.11 -0.97 -18.59
N GLY A 106 -16.89 -0.50 -18.80
CA GLY A 106 -16.36 -0.22 -20.15
C GLY A 106 -16.60 1.21 -20.64
N GLN A 107 -17.23 2.07 -19.84
CA GLN A 107 -17.34 3.50 -20.15
C GLN A 107 -15.95 4.15 -20.27
N ASP A 108 -15.77 4.99 -21.28
CA ASP A 108 -14.50 5.70 -21.51
C ASP A 108 -14.23 6.74 -20.41
N LEU A 109 -12.97 6.78 -19.97
CA LEU A 109 -12.52 7.64 -18.87
C LEU A 109 -11.65 8.82 -19.31
N ASP A 110 -11.54 9.09 -20.61
CA ASP A 110 -10.58 10.07 -21.15
C ASP A 110 -10.70 11.47 -20.51
N GLU A 111 -11.91 11.92 -20.19
CA GLU A 111 -12.15 13.23 -19.56
C GLU A 111 -11.72 13.28 -18.08
N ILE A 112 -11.79 12.16 -17.37
CA ILE A 112 -11.50 12.08 -15.93
C ILE A 112 -10.28 11.22 -15.61
N LEU A 113 -9.50 10.83 -16.62
CA LEU A 113 -8.43 9.84 -16.49
C LEU A 113 -7.38 10.23 -15.44
N SER A 114 -7.05 11.52 -15.36
CA SER A 114 -6.13 12.07 -14.35
C SER A 114 -6.66 11.86 -12.94
N HIS A 115 -7.95 12.09 -12.70
CA HIS A 115 -8.60 11.91 -11.40
C HIS A 115 -8.73 10.43 -11.04
N VAL A 116 -9.09 9.59 -12.01
CA VAL A 116 -9.17 8.13 -11.82
C VAL A 116 -7.82 7.54 -11.46
N TRP A 117 -6.71 8.06 -12.02
CA TRP A 117 -5.37 7.64 -11.64
C TRP A 117 -5.15 7.78 -10.12
N TYR A 118 -5.56 8.90 -9.52
CA TYR A 118 -5.46 9.10 -8.07
C TYR A 118 -6.41 8.18 -7.29
N LEU A 119 -7.61 7.92 -7.80
CA LEU A 119 -8.54 6.96 -7.18
C LEU A 119 -7.97 5.53 -7.19
N ARG A 120 -7.23 5.15 -8.24
CA ARG A 120 -6.51 3.86 -8.33
C ARG A 120 -5.23 3.83 -7.51
N PHE A 121 -4.61 4.99 -7.28
CA PHE A 121 -3.42 5.13 -6.45
C PHE A 121 -3.71 4.82 -4.96
N VAL A 122 -4.89 5.18 -4.46
CA VAL A 122 -5.34 4.90 -3.08
C VAL A 122 -5.24 3.41 -2.72
N PRO A 123 -5.91 2.47 -3.42
CA PRO A 123 -5.80 1.05 -3.12
C PRO A 123 -4.41 0.50 -3.39
N ALA A 124 -3.66 1.07 -4.35
CA ALA A 124 -2.27 0.65 -4.62
C ALA A 124 -1.34 0.96 -3.45
N ILE A 125 -1.48 2.12 -2.79
CA ILE A 125 -0.73 2.44 -1.56
C ILE A 125 -1.12 1.48 -0.45
N PHE A 126 -2.41 1.38 -0.12
CA PHE A 126 -2.86 0.54 0.99
C PHE A 126 -2.44 -0.91 0.82
N SER A 127 -2.54 -1.44 -0.41
CA SER A 127 -2.08 -2.81 -0.71
C SER A 127 -0.56 -2.97 -0.59
N SER A 128 0.23 -1.93 -0.90
CA SER A 128 1.68 -1.96 -0.70
C SER A 128 2.06 -1.92 0.78
N LEU A 129 1.32 -1.15 1.58
CA LEU A 129 1.53 -1.04 3.04
C LEU A 129 1.21 -2.33 3.80
N VAL A 130 0.31 -3.18 3.29
CA VAL A 130 -0.01 -4.49 3.90
C VAL A 130 1.24 -5.35 4.12
N ILE A 131 2.27 -5.22 3.28
CA ILE A 131 3.52 -5.98 3.43
C ILE A 131 4.28 -5.58 4.69
N LEU A 132 4.24 -4.31 5.08
CA LEU A 132 4.84 -3.87 6.36
C LEU A 132 4.10 -4.51 7.54
N CYS A 133 2.78 -4.62 7.48
CA CYS A 133 1.98 -5.19 8.57
C CYS A 133 2.08 -6.72 8.68
N ILE A 134 2.31 -7.44 7.57
CA ILE A 134 2.40 -8.91 7.59
C ILE A 134 3.78 -9.36 8.08
N TYR A 135 4.84 -8.67 7.69
CA TYR A 135 6.22 -9.06 7.98
C TYR A 135 6.78 -8.30 9.21
N GLU A 136 5.98 -8.15 10.27
CA GLU A 136 6.45 -7.65 11.57
C GLU A 136 7.38 -8.63 12.29
#